data_AF-A0A0N0NFU0-F1
#
_entry.id   AF-A0A0N0NFU0-F1
#
_cell.length_a   1.000
_cell.length_b   1.000
_cell.length_c   1.000
_cell.angle_alpha   90.00
_cell.angle_beta   90.00
_cell.angle_gamma   90.00
#
_symmetry.space_group_name_H-M   'P 1'
#
loop_
_entity.id
_entity.type
_entity.pdbx_description
1 polymer ?
#
loop_
_entity_poly.entity_id
_entity_poly.type
_entity_poly.pdbx_seq_one_letter_code
_entity_poly.pdbx_strand_id
1 'polypeptide(L)' 'MTYKKGDRIALVATADPHTELKPGDEGTVHRLDAGLLILYVDWDSGSTLSMLLDDGDEVRPA' A
#
# COMPACT_ATOMS: atom_id res chain seq x y z
N MET A 1 -2.07 5.42 -12.51
CA MET A 1 -2.60 6.47 -11.61
C MET A 1 -1.47 6.89 -10.68
N THR A 2 -1.39 8.15 -10.26
CA THR A 2 -0.38 8.60 -9.28
C THR A 2 -1.06 8.73 -7.92
N TYR A 3 -0.69 7.89 -6.96
CA TYR A 3 -1.17 7.98 -5.59
C TYR A 3 -0.62 9.25 -4.91
N LYS A 4 -1.47 9.91 -4.12
CA LYS A 4 -1.16 11.13 -3.38
C LYS A 4 -1.42 10.92 -1.89
N LYS A 5 -0.73 11.69 -1.06
CA LYS A 5 -0.98 11.70 0.38
C LYS A 5 -2.46 11.98 0.66
N GLY A 6 -3.08 11.13 1.48
CA GLY A 6 -4.50 11.19 1.83
C GLY A 6 -5.42 10.33 0.95
N ASP A 7 -4.93 9.79 -0.16
CA ASP A 7 -5.74 8.87 -0.97
C ASP A 7 -6.07 7.61 -0.17
N ARG A 8 -7.29 7.12 -0.35
CA ARG A 8 -7.73 5.82 0.17
C ARG A 8 -7.43 4.72 -0.83
N ILE A 9 -6.88 3.62 -0.33
CA ILE A 9 -6.52 2.46 -1.14
C ILE A 9 -6.94 1.18 -0.44
N ALA A 10 -7.12 0.13 -1.23
CA ALA A 10 -7.25 -1.24 -0.75
C ALA A 10 -6.09 -2.09 -1.27
N LEU A 11 -5.59 -2.99 -0.43
CA LEU A 11 -4.62 -4.02 -0.82
C LEU A 11 -5.26 -4.95 -1.86
N VAL A 12 -4.57 -5.19 -2.96
CA VAL A 12 -4.96 -6.19 -3.97
C VAL A 12 -4.11 -7.45 -3.80
N ALA A 13 -2.79 -7.30 -3.68
CA ALA A 13 -1.86 -8.40 -3.49
C ALA A 13 -0.58 -7.92 -2.78
N THR A 14 0.03 -8.82 -2.02
CA THR A 14 1.40 -8.69 -1.52
C THR A 14 2.02 -10.08 -1.36
N ALA A 15 3.32 -10.19 -1.59
CA ALA A 15 4.07 -11.42 -1.39
C ALA A 15 4.80 -11.48 -0.03
N ASP A 16 4.67 -10.44 0.81
CA ASP A 16 5.33 -10.39 2.11
C ASP A 16 4.75 -11.47 3.06
N PRO A 17 5.52 -12.51 3.45
CA PRO A 17 5.02 -13.55 4.34
C PRO A 17 4.93 -13.10 5.81
N HIS A 18 5.39 -11.90 6.14
CA HIS A 18 5.45 -11.37 7.50
C HIS A 18 4.33 -10.37 7.85
N THR A 19 3.43 -10.10 6.91
CA THR A 19 2.28 -9.22 7.15
C THR A 19 1.02 -9.97 7.53
N GLU A 20 0.17 -9.35 8.35
CA GLU A 20 -1.19 -9.82 8.62
C GLU A 20 -2.23 -9.25 7.64
N LEU A 21 -1.81 -8.33 6.76
CA LEU A 21 -2.69 -7.71 5.78
C LEU A 21 -3.22 -8.73 4.77
N LYS A 22 -4.47 -8.54 4.36
CA LYS A 22 -5.19 -9.39 3.40
C LYS A 22 -5.73 -8.54 2.25
N PRO A 23 -5.88 -9.12 1.05
CA PRO A 23 -6.58 -8.45 -0.04
C PRO A 23 -7.93 -7.88 0.42
N GLY A 24 -8.16 -6.60 0.17
CA GLY A 24 -9.31 -5.84 0.63
C GLY A 24 -9.08 -4.98 1.87
N ASP A 25 -8.02 -5.22 2.65
CA ASP A 25 -7.66 -4.33 3.76
C ASP A 25 -7.36 -2.93 3.21
N GLU A 26 -7.89 -1.92 3.88
CA GLU A 26 -7.78 -0.54 3.44
C GLU A 26 -6.76 0.25 4.27
N GLY A 27 -6.24 1.30 3.64
CA GLY A 27 -5.31 2.22 4.26
C GLY A 27 -5.34 3.59 3.60
N THR A 28 -4.61 4.51 4.21
CA THR A 28 -4.44 5.87 3.72
C THR A 28 -3.01 6.05 3.23
N VAL A 29 -2.84 6.58 2.03
CA VAL A 29 -1.50 6.89 1.50
C VAL A 29 -0.85 7.97 2.35
N HIS A 30 0.30 7.64 2.92
CA HIS A 30 1.13 8.56 3.68
C HIS A 30 2.05 9.36 2.75
N ARG A 31 2.73 8.66 1.84
CA ARG A 31 3.71 9.19 0.87
C ARG A 31 3.93 8.19 -0.26
N LEU A 32 4.16 8.69 -1.47
CA LEU A 32 4.74 7.91 -2.57
C LEU A 32 6.19 8.37 -2.78
N ASP A 33 7.13 7.43 -2.77
CA ASP A 33 8.47 7.65 -3.31
C ASP A 33 8.52 7.21 -4.77
N ALA A 34 8.41 8.17 -5.69
CA ALA A 34 8.37 7.88 -7.12
C ALA A 34 9.71 7.38 -7.69
N GLY A 35 10.83 7.63 -7.01
CA GLY A 35 12.15 7.17 -7.46
C GLY A 35 12.40 5.71 -7.16
N LEU A 36 11.79 5.20 -6.09
CA LEU A 36 11.90 3.81 -5.65
C LEU A 36 10.64 2.98 -5.89
N LEU A 37 9.56 3.61 -6.38
CA LEU A 37 8.24 2.99 -6.54
C LEU A 37 7.70 2.37 -5.23
N ILE A 38 7.99 3.02 -4.09
CA ILE A 38 7.53 2.60 -2.77
C ILE A 38 6.36 3.48 -2.31
N LEU A 39 5.23 2.85 -2.01
CA LEU A 39 4.06 3.50 -1.44
C LEU A 39 4.01 3.27 0.08
N TYR A 40 4.18 4.33 0.86
CA TYR A 40 4.01 4.32 2.30
C TYR A 40 2.52 4.49 2.62
N VAL A 41 1.97 3.57 3.41
CA VAL A 41 0.55 3.49 3.72
C VAL A 41 0.37 3.36 5.23
N ASP A 42 -0.52 4.19 5.77
CA ASP A 42 -1.05 4.03 7.12
C ASP A 42 -2.29 3.11 6.99
N TRP A 43 -2.13 1.81 7.25
CA TRP A 43 -3.23 0.84 7.14
C TRP A 43 -4.19 0.94 8.33
N ASP A 44 -5.48 0.71 8.09
CA ASP A 44 -6.51 0.85 9.13
C ASP A 44 -6.35 -0.16 10.29
N SER A 45 -5.67 -1.28 10.02
CA SER A 45 -5.26 -2.26 11.05
C SER A 45 -4.15 -1.75 11.99
N GLY A 46 -3.53 -0.62 11.67
CA GLY A 46 -2.33 -0.11 12.35
C GLY A 46 -1.01 -0.61 11.76
N SER A 47 -1.06 -1.47 10.73
CA SER A 47 0.14 -1.86 9.97
C SER A 47 0.77 -0.64 9.29
N THR A 48 2.10 -0.68 9.15
CA THR A 48 2.90 0.34 8.45
C THR A 48 3.64 -0.25 7.25
N LEU A 49 3.23 -1.44 6.79
CA LEU A 49 3.83 -2.08 5.62
C LEU A 49 3.76 -1.14 4.41
N SER A 50 4.91 -0.89 3.80
CA SER A 50 5.00 -0.13 2.55
C SER A 50 4.84 -1.08 1.36
N MET A 51 4.25 -0.61 0.28
CA MET A 51 4.04 -1.40 -0.94
C MET A 51 5.16 -1.13 -1.94
N LEU A 52 5.77 -2.21 -2.45
CA LEU A 52 6.76 -2.18 -3.51
C LEU A 52 6.03 -2.33 -4.86
N LEU A 53 5.68 -1.21 -5.49
CA LEU A 53 4.83 -1.19 -6.69
C LEU A 53 5.50 -1.79 -7.93
N ASP A 54 6.81 -2.02 -7.88
CA ASP A 54 7.59 -2.73 -8.89
C ASP A 54 8.00 -4.15 -8.49
N ASP A 55 7.62 -4.61 -7.30
CA ASP A 55 7.95 -5.94 -6.76
C ASP A 55 6.74 -6.64 -6.14
N GLY A 56 5.77 -6.98 -6.99
CA GLY A 56 4.68 -7.91 -6.65
C GLY A 56 3.56 -7.34 -5.79
N ASP A 57 3.74 -6.18 -5.15
CA ASP A 57 2.65 -5.53 -4.41
C ASP A 57 1.71 -4.77 -5.34
N GLU A 58 0.41 -4.90 -5.08
CA GLU A 58 -0.63 -4.25 -5.86
C GLU A 58 -1.67 -3.62 -4.93
N VAL A 59 -2.09 -2.39 -5.25
CA VAL A 59 -3.15 -1.67 -4.56
C VAL A 59 -4.07 -0.98 -5.55
N ARG A 60 -5.31 -0.73 -5.16
CA ARG A 60 -6.30 0.00 -5.97
C ARG A 60 -6.93 1.14 -5.17
N PRO A 61 -7.48 2.17 -5.82
CA PRO A 61 -8.36 3.12 -5.14
C PRO A 61 -9.49 2.37 -4.40
N ALA A 62 -9.74 2.79 -3.16
CA ALA A 62 -10.86 2.32 -2.32
C ALA A 62 -12.06 3.27 -2.47
#